data_AF-M1IXB2-F1
#
_entry.id   AF-M1IXB2-F1
#
_cell.length_a   1.000
_cell.length_b   1.000
_cell.length_c   1.000
_cell.angle_alpha   90.00
_cell.angle_beta   90.00
_cell.angle_gamma   90.00
#
_symmetry.space_group_name_H-M   'P 1'
#
loop_
_entity.id
_entity.type
_entity.pdbx_description
1 polymer ?
#
loop_
_entity_poly.entity_id
_entity_poly.type
_entity_poly.pdbx_seq_one_letter_code
_entity_poly.pdbx_strand_id
1 'polypeptide(L)'
;MPNRAINVLNLVHWIFVIMKAFDLLIYLFEHIKPGSLIAVKTRDNFTILIKKEDDYTVIASICKENNMRKFKEVYNKATVHRAVLDLLSQISDYLQINIDELEITNNLELQECQPKKETPKKVVKHKERVEDLIVKMKELPPEYDIIPLFTKEGKLVSLVLQNLCLVYIDKIVKGISHIRNDTISNLSADVKAINYVLSTIKFDLQKGNPISSVDNFTFFTAMFVDMGEIGHDVFLGRKMRKRMGKFFTTNSKGNLRPIQLEFLDLTDNSKNELYIGYFLHDGEKFIRIGGYNLFEYHDKGLFTINQYLLSSFTVTQYNFSIDYQSFDKLLSNFVNTVISKGIGSKYVKDIFELENLLYDVECVRSVTKEKIEIIDPISMWYYKTRGEDVKLCNDCEVSDKVNLWNKIITVNWFKEFLI
;
A
#
# COMPACT_ATOMS: atom_id res chain seq x y z
N MET A 1 -24.62 29.79 22.81
CA MET A 1 -23.94 30.72 23.73
C MET A 1 -23.09 31.67 22.91
N PRO A 2 -23.21 33.00 23.12
CA PRO A 2 -22.61 34.05 22.28
C PRO A 2 -21.26 34.57 22.84
N ASN A 3 -20.60 35.39 22.01
CA ASN A 3 -19.54 36.38 22.28
C ASN A 3 -18.10 35.91 22.57
N ARG A 4 -17.20 36.32 21.66
CA ARG A 4 -16.07 37.28 21.86
C ARG A 4 -15.21 37.29 20.58
N ALA A 5 -14.64 38.37 20.07
CA ALA A 5 -14.78 39.81 20.20
C ALA A 5 -13.94 40.40 19.03
N ILE A 6 -14.35 41.55 18.54
CA ILE A 6 -13.68 42.38 17.53
C ILE A 6 -12.44 43.06 18.13
N ASN A 7 -11.49 43.46 17.25
CA ASN A 7 -10.33 44.36 17.39
C ASN A 7 -8.98 43.61 17.28
N VAL A 8 -8.09 43.96 16.34
CA VAL A 8 -7.53 45.30 16.12
C VAL A 8 -7.44 45.66 14.64
N LEU A 9 -8.15 46.72 14.26
CA LEU A 9 -7.83 47.60 13.14
C LEU A 9 -6.93 48.71 13.70
N ASN A 10 -5.80 49.01 13.04
CA ASN A 10 -5.31 50.38 12.97
C ASN A 10 -4.27 50.60 11.86
N LEU A 11 -4.62 51.57 11.00
CA LEU A 11 -3.81 52.36 10.07
C LEU A 11 -3.05 51.61 8.96
N VAL A 12 -3.60 51.61 7.74
CA VAL A 12 -3.25 52.56 6.66
C VAL A 12 -4.44 52.66 5.71
N HIS A 13 -4.83 53.88 5.34
CA HIS A 13 -5.74 54.18 4.24
C HIS A 13 -5.23 53.52 2.95
N TRP A 14 -5.83 52.41 2.52
CA TRP A 14 -5.60 51.92 1.17
C TRP A 14 -6.49 52.71 0.23
N ILE A 15 -5.84 53.67 -0.42
CA ILE A 15 -6.22 54.24 -1.70
C ILE A 15 -6.64 53.09 -2.63
N PHE A 16 -7.72 53.28 -3.40
CA PHE A 16 -8.11 52.39 -4.49
C PHE A 16 -6.95 52.33 -5.50
N VAL A 17 -6.02 51.37 -5.36
CA VAL A 17 -4.90 51.20 -6.27
C VAL A 17 -5.30 50.17 -7.32
N ILE A 18 -5.74 50.68 -8.47
CA ILE A 18 -5.86 49.88 -9.68
C ILE A 18 -4.43 49.63 -10.19
N MET A 19 -3.98 48.37 -10.10
CA MET A 19 -2.67 47.95 -10.58
C MET A 19 -2.81 46.96 -11.73
N LYS A 20 -1.76 46.83 -12.54
CA LYS A 20 -1.66 45.72 -13.49
C LYS A 20 -1.82 44.41 -12.73
N ALA A 21 -2.66 43.53 -13.26
CA ALA A 21 -3.06 42.29 -12.58
C ALA A 21 -1.85 41.44 -12.18
N PHE A 22 -0.85 41.37 -13.06
CA PHE A 22 0.42 40.67 -12.82
C PHE A 22 1.19 41.21 -11.61
N ASP A 23 1.41 42.52 -11.55
CA ASP A 23 2.19 43.17 -10.50
C ASP A 23 1.51 43.02 -9.13
N LEU A 24 0.17 43.18 -9.11
CA LEU A 24 -0.60 42.98 -7.89
C LEU A 24 -0.50 41.52 -7.41
N LEU A 25 -0.73 40.55 -8.29
CA LEU A 25 -0.68 39.14 -7.89
C LEU A 25 0.71 38.71 -7.42
N ILE A 26 1.79 39.20 -8.04
CA ILE A 26 3.15 38.95 -7.56
C ILE A 26 3.31 39.49 -6.14
N TYR A 27 2.94 40.76 -5.92
CA TYR A 27 3.03 41.37 -4.60
C TYR A 27 2.26 40.55 -3.56
N LEU A 28 1.05 40.10 -3.91
CA LEU A 28 0.23 39.25 -3.05
C LEU A 28 0.88 37.87 -2.79
N PHE A 29 1.45 37.24 -3.81
CA PHE A 29 2.13 35.94 -3.68
C PHE A 29 3.37 36.04 -2.78
N GLU A 30 4.08 37.15 -2.80
CA GLU A 30 5.34 37.29 -2.04
C GLU A 30 5.14 37.83 -0.62
N HIS A 31 4.15 38.70 -0.39
CA HIS A 31 4.06 39.46 0.86
C HIS A 31 2.89 39.08 1.78
N ILE A 32 1.93 38.28 1.31
CA ILE A 32 0.83 37.80 2.15
C ILE A 32 1.31 36.65 3.06
N LYS A 33 0.81 36.59 4.29
CA LYS A 33 1.07 35.49 5.22
C LYS A 33 0.20 34.26 4.92
N PRO A 34 0.70 33.03 5.14
CA PRO A 34 -0.12 31.81 5.13
C PRO A 34 -1.39 31.95 5.99
N GLY A 35 -2.49 31.42 5.48
CA GLY A 35 -3.82 31.51 6.10
C GLY A 35 -4.60 32.79 5.78
N SER A 36 -3.99 33.79 5.14
CA SER A 36 -4.69 35.03 4.78
C SER A 36 -5.60 34.83 3.56
N LEU A 37 -6.69 35.60 3.53
CA LEU A 37 -7.67 35.66 2.45
C LEU A 37 -7.81 37.11 1.99
N ILE A 38 -7.65 37.36 0.70
CA ILE A 38 -7.78 38.69 0.09
C ILE A 38 -8.74 38.61 -1.08
N ALA A 39 -9.67 39.56 -1.16
CA ALA A 39 -10.57 39.69 -2.30
C ALA A 39 -9.99 40.72 -3.28
N VAL A 40 -9.92 40.35 -4.55
CA VAL A 40 -9.60 41.25 -5.65
C VAL A 40 -10.73 41.26 -6.66
N LYS A 41 -10.92 42.38 -7.36
CA LYS A 41 -11.95 42.57 -8.37
C LYS A 41 -11.31 42.89 -9.71
N THR A 42 -11.89 42.35 -10.77
CA THR A 42 -11.59 42.75 -12.16
C THR A 42 -12.38 44.00 -12.54
N ARG A 43 -12.00 44.67 -13.64
CA ARG A 43 -12.76 45.80 -14.20
C ARG A 43 -14.21 45.42 -14.57
N ASP A 44 -14.43 44.19 -15.01
CA ASP A 44 -15.76 43.65 -15.35
C ASP A 44 -16.55 43.20 -14.11
N ASN A 45 -16.16 43.70 -12.93
CA ASN A 45 -16.81 43.44 -11.65
C ASN A 45 -16.79 41.98 -11.16
N PHE A 46 -15.98 41.08 -11.75
CA PHE A 46 -15.79 39.74 -11.20
C PHE A 46 -14.91 39.78 -9.95
N THR A 47 -15.39 39.19 -8.87
CA THR A 47 -14.65 39.04 -7.60
C THR A 47 -13.87 37.73 -7.59
N ILE A 48 -12.57 37.82 -7.27
CA ILE A 48 -11.62 36.71 -7.13
C ILE A 48 -11.13 36.69 -5.69
N LEU A 49 -11.28 35.55 -5.01
CA LEU A 49 -10.79 35.35 -3.64
C LEU A 49 -9.46 34.61 -3.68
N ILE A 50 -8.40 35.27 -3.24
CA ILE A 50 -7.05 34.74 -3.18
C ILE A 50 -6.75 34.30 -1.75
N LYS A 51 -6.55 33.00 -1.56
CA LYS A 51 -6.13 32.43 -0.28
C LYS A 51 -4.70 31.91 -0.40
N LYS A 52 -3.84 32.30 0.53
CA LYS A 52 -2.50 31.72 0.65
C LYS A 52 -2.56 30.56 1.64
N GLU A 53 -2.36 29.33 1.18
CA GLU A 53 -2.45 28.13 2.04
C GLU A 53 -1.16 27.93 2.85
N ASP A 54 -0.02 28.07 2.19
CA ASP A 54 1.33 28.01 2.78
C ASP A 54 2.24 29.03 2.06
N ASP A 55 3.55 29.03 2.35
CA ASP A 55 4.50 30.00 1.78
C ASP A 55 4.59 29.93 0.25
N TYR A 56 4.20 28.81 -0.35
CA TYR A 56 4.47 28.44 -1.75
C TYR A 56 3.22 28.00 -2.51
N THR A 57 2.04 28.07 -1.89
CA THR A 57 0.77 27.63 -2.47
C THR A 57 -0.30 28.70 -2.36
N VAL A 58 -0.92 29.04 -3.50
CA VAL A 58 -2.04 29.99 -3.57
C VAL A 58 -3.24 29.33 -4.25
N ILE A 59 -4.43 29.62 -3.72
CA ILE A 59 -5.71 29.21 -4.29
C ILE A 59 -6.52 30.46 -4.63
N ALA A 60 -6.86 30.64 -5.91
CA ALA A 60 -7.80 31.65 -6.35
C ALA A 60 -9.19 31.02 -6.56
N SER A 61 -10.23 31.61 -5.97
CA SER A 61 -11.61 31.15 -6.09
C SER A 61 -12.46 32.22 -6.76
N ILE A 62 -13.22 31.85 -7.79
CA ILE A 62 -13.99 32.77 -8.62
C ILE A 62 -15.41 32.28 -8.74
N CYS A 63 -16.38 33.18 -8.55
CA CYS A 63 -17.78 32.90 -8.78
C CYS A 63 -18.22 33.45 -10.14
N LYS A 64 -18.80 32.60 -10.98
CA LYS A 64 -19.49 32.99 -12.22
C LYS A 64 -20.76 32.14 -12.33
N GLU A 65 -21.91 32.77 -12.57
CA GLU A 65 -23.21 32.09 -12.78
C GLU A 65 -23.57 31.07 -11.67
N ASN A 66 -23.38 31.46 -10.39
CA ASN A 66 -23.60 30.60 -9.21
C ASN A 66 -22.72 29.34 -9.13
N ASN A 67 -21.64 29.26 -9.94
CA ASN A 67 -20.63 28.21 -9.86
C ASN A 67 -19.27 28.78 -9.39
N MET A 68 -18.74 28.21 -8.32
CA MET A 68 -17.41 28.55 -7.80
C MET A 68 -16.35 27.65 -8.44
N ARG A 69 -15.41 28.25 -9.17
CA ARG A 69 -14.22 27.55 -9.69
C ARG A 69 -12.99 27.93 -8.88
N LYS A 70 -12.12 26.95 -8.63
CA LYS A 70 -10.86 27.14 -7.91
C LYS A 70 -9.68 26.84 -8.83
N PHE A 71 -8.67 27.68 -8.74
CA PHE A 71 -7.39 27.55 -9.43
C PHE A 71 -6.31 27.48 -8.36
N LYS A 72 -5.41 26.51 -8.48
CA LYS A 72 -4.36 26.27 -7.49
C LYS A 72 -3.02 26.36 -8.17
N GLU A 73 -2.15 27.21 -7.65
CA GLU A 73 -0.77 27.33 -8.09
C GLU A 73 0.20 26.96 -6.96
N VAL A 74 1.27 26.26 -7.34
CA VAL A 74 2.38 25.89 -6.46
C VAL A 74 3.66 26.44 -7.08
N TYR A 75 4.42 27.22 -6.31
CA TYR A 75 5.58 27.95 -6.82
C TYR A 75 6.71 28.02 -5.81
N ASN A 76 7.89 28.43 -6.25
CA ASN A 76 8.99 28.84 -5.38
C ASN A 76 9.47 30.24 -5.79
N LYS A 77 10.50 30.77 -5.12
CA LYS A 77 11.03 32.11 -5.43
C LYS A 77 11.44 32.31 -6.89
N ALA A 78 11.92 31.26 -7.57
CA ALA A 78 12.33 31.33 -8.97
C ALA A 78 11.16 31.19 -9.96
N THR A 79 10.03 30.60 -9.54
CA THR A 79 8.88 30.31 -10.43
C THR A 79 7.65 31.16 -10.16
N VAL A 80 7.70 32.11 -9.21
CA VAL A 80 6.57 32.96 -8.82
C VAL A 80 5.95 33.71 -10.02
N HIS A 81 6.78 34.30 -10.88
CA HIS A 81 6.31 35.00 -12.08
C HIS A 81 5.53 34.08 -13.03
N ARG A 82 6.02 32.85 -13.23
CA ARG A 82 5.36 31.87 -14.09
C ARG A 82 4.02 31.45 -13.50
N ALA A 83 3.96 31.16 -12.21
CA ALA A 83 2.73 30.79 -11.53
C ALA A 83 1.67 31.90 -11.60
N VAL A 84 2.08 33.18 -11.51
CA VAL A 84 1.16 34.31 -11.69
C VAL A 84 0.62 34.39 -13.13
N LEU A 85 1.47 34.18 -14.15
CA LEU A 85 1.02 34.15 -15.54
C LEU A 85 0.08 32.98 -15.81
N ASP A 86 0.42 31.79 -15.33
CA ASP A 86 -0.40 30.58 -15.48
C ASP A 86 -1.77 30.78 -14.80
N LEU A 87 -1.79 31.38 -13.59
CA LEU A 87 -3.03 31.73 -12.90
C LEU A 87 -3.88 32.73 -13.69
N LEU A 88 -3.27 33.81 -14.17
CA LEU A 88 -3.99 34.82 -14.97
C LEU A 88 -4.55 34.21 -16.25
N SER A 89 -3.78 33.40 -16.96
CA SER A 89 -4.22 32.69 -18.17
C SER A 89 -5.41 31.79 -17.87
N GLN A 90 -5.32 30.94 -16.85
CA GLN A 90 -6.41 30.02 -16.47
C GLN A 90 -7.69 30.76 -16.09
N ILE A 91 -7.56 31.89 -15.38
CA ILE A 91 -8.72 32.69 -14.99
C ILE A 91 -9.30 33.41 -16.21
N SER A 92 -8.46 34.00 -17.07
CA SER A 92 -8.88 34.65 -18.30
C SER A 92 -9.63 33.69 -19.23
N ASP A 93 -9.11 32.48 -19.41
CA ASP A 93 -9.75 31.42 -20.19
C ASP A 93 -11.13 31.04 -19.61
N TYR A 94 -11.25 30.99 -18.28
CA TYR A 94 -12.50 30.65 -17.61
C TYR A 94 -13.54 31.76 -17.68
N LEU A 95 -13.12 33.00 -17.45
CA LEU A 95 -14.01 34.15 -17.50
C LEU A 95 -14.34 34.56 -18.94
N GLN A 96 -13.52 34.13 -19.91
CA GLN A 96 -13.53 34.57 -21.31
C GLN A 96 -13.30 36.08 -21.43
N ILE A 97 -12.42 36.63 -20.60
CA ILE A 97 -12.04 38.05 -20.56
C ILE A 97 -10.53 38.18 -20.40
N ASN A 98 -9.97 39.29 -20.87
CA ASN A 98 -8.58 39.65 -20.59
C ASN A 98 -8.50 40.35 -19.23
N ILE A 99 -7.62 39.86 -18.35
CA ILE A 99 -7.45 40.39 -17.00
C ILE A 99 -6.18 41.21 -16.95
N ASP A 100 -6.31 42.45 -17.38
CA ASP A 100 -5.17 43.37 -17.44
C ASP A 100 -4.95 44.09 -16.11
N GLU A 101 -6.03 44.29 -15.33
CA GLU A 101 -6.00 45.03 -14.06
C GLU A 101 -6.84 44.36 -12.98
N LEU A 102 -6.35 44.46 -11.76
CA LEU A 102 -7.01 43.97 -10.55
C LEU A 102 -6.97 45.04 -9.46
N GLU A 103 -7.99 45.04 -8.63
CA GLU A 103 -8.13 45.94 -7.50
C GLU A 103 -8.44 45.16 -6.22
N ILE A 104 -7.75 45.46 -5.13
CA ILE A 104 -8.11 44.89 -3.81
C ILE A 104 -9.42 45.53 -3.34
N THR A 105 -10.40 44.70 -2.99
CA THR A 105 -11.71 45.19 -2.54
C THR A 105 -12.10 44.63 -1.18
N ASN A 106 -12.77 45.47 -0.38
CA ASN A 106 -13.39 45.07 0.89
C ASN A 106 -14.88 44.74 0.73
N ASN A 107 -15.48 45.04 -0.44
CA ASN A 107 -16.87 44.75 -0.73
C ASN A 107 -17.02 43.35 -1.34
N LEU A 108 -17.36 42.37 -0.49
CA LEU A 108 -17.76 41.03 -0.92
C LEU A 108 -19.24 41.04 -1.34
N GLU A 109 -19.53 41.46 -2.57
CA GLU A 109 -20.82 41.17 -3.21
C GLU A 109 -20.81 39.72 -3.72
N LEU A 110 -20.82 38.76 -2.80
CA LEU A 110 -21.17 37.37 -3.13
C LEU A 110 -22.70 37.28 -3.18
N GLN A 111 -23.32 37.89 -4.19
CA GLN A 111 -24.73 37.62 -4.49
C GLN A 111 -24.87 36.13 -4.81
N GLU A 112 -25.55 35.41 -3.92
CA GLU A 112 -26.02 34.02 -4.03
C GLU A 112 -25.03 32.93 -4.49
N CYS A 113 -23.73 33.21 -4.49
CA CYS A 113 -22.69 32.19 -4.47
C CYS A 113 -22.53 31.64 -3.05
N GLN A 114 -23.64 31.23 -2.42
CA GLN A 114 -23.51 30.25 -1.36
C GLN A 114 -22.79 29.06 -2.01
N PRO A 115 -21.75 28.49 -1.38
CA PRO A 115 -21.41 27.14 -1.75
C PRO A 115 -22.74 26.41 -1.58
N LYS A 116 -23.35 25.94 -2.69
CA LYS A 116 -24.10 24.72 -2.56
C LYS A 116 -23.11 23.86 -1.79
N LYS A 117 -23.45 23.52 -0.55
CA LYS A 117 -23.25 22.14 -0.17
C LYS A 117 -23.97 21.39 -1.29
N GLU A 118 -23.26 21.17 -2.39
CA GLU A 118 -22.90 19.83 -2.70
C GLU A 118 -22.44 19.24 -1.34
N THR A 119 -23.40 18.78 -0.51
CA THR A 119 -23.42 17.36 -0.22
C THR A 119 -23.11 16.82 -1.58
N PRO A 120 -21.86 16.38 -1.83
CA PRO A 120 -21.55 15.87 -3.14
C PRO A 120 -22.78 15.05 -3.48
N LYS A 121 -23.33 15.20 -4.69
CA LYS A 121 -23.70 13.94 -5.29
C LYS A 121 -22.36 13.21 -5.29
N LYS A 122 -22.07 12.56 -4.15
CA LYS A 122 -21.85 11.17 -4.12
C LYS A 122 -22.94 10.72 -5.12
N VAL A 123 -22.56 10.66 -6.40
CA VAL A 123 -22.23 9.36 -6.93
C VAL A 123 -21.64 8.66 -5.72
N VAL A 124 -22.53 8.07 -4.93
CA VAL A 124 -22.16 6.97 -4.09
C VAL A 124 -21.76 6.03 -5.22
N LYS A 125 -20.51 6.18 -5.73
CA LYS A 125 -19.67 5.05 -5.94
C LYS A 125 -19.90 4.38 -4.63
N HIS A 126 -20.81 3.40 -4.63
CA HIS A 126 -20.88 2.46 -3.56
C HIS A 126 -19.41 2.16 -3.38
N LYS A 127 -18.83 2.67 -2.29
CA LYS A 127 -17.49 2.27 -1.91
C LYS A 127 -17.74 0.80 -1.72
N GLU A 128 -17.37 0.01 -2.74
CA GLU A 128 -17.54 -1.43 -2.71
C GLU A 128 -16.98 -1.84 -1.37
N ARG A 129 -17.81 -2.53 -0.59
CA ARG A 129 -17.37 -2.92 0.74
C ARG A 129 -16.17 -3.83 0.54
N VAL A 130 -15.19 -3.80 1.43
CA VAL A 130 -13.97 -4.61 1.28
C VAL A 130 -14.35 -6.08 1.19
N GLU A 131 -15.39 -6.47 1.90
CA GLU A 131 -16.02 -7.78 1.87
C GLU A 131 -16.49 -8.15 0.45
N ASP A 132 -17.13 -7.22 -0.28
CA ASP A 132 -17.56 -7.44 -1.66
C ASP A 132 -16.36 -7.61 -2.60
N LEU A 133 -15.29 -6.83 -2.39
CA LEU A 133 -14.04 -6.95 -3.15
C LEU A 133 -13.36 -8.31 -2.89
N ILE A 134 -13.37 -8.79 -1.65
CA ILE A 134 -12.82 -10.10 -1.28
C ILE A 134 -13.63 -11.22 -1.94
N VAL A 135 -14.96 -11.13 -1.97
CA VAL A 135 -15.81 -12.11 -2.67
C VAL A 135 -15.45 -12.17 -4.15
N LYS A 136 -15.34 -11.01 -4.81
CA LYS A 136 -14.90 -10.92 -6.22
C LYS A 136 -13.48 -11.45 -6.42
N MET A 137 -12.58 -11.25 -5.45
CA MET A 137 -11.22 -11.78 -5.52
C MET A 137 -11.23 -13.30 -5.59
N LYS A 138 -12.09 -13.95 -4.78
CA LYS A 138 -12.22 -15.41 -4.66
C LYS A 138 -12.83 -16.10 -5.89
N GLU A 139 -13.48 -15.37 -6.78
CA GLU A 139 -13.95 -15.92 -8.04
C GLU A 139 -12.76 -16.49 -8.84
N LEU A 140 -12.86 -17.75 -9.25
CA LEU A 140 -11.79 -18.42 -9.97
C LEU A 140 -11.76 -17.95 -11.44
N PRO A 141 -10.57 -17.64 -11.99
CA PRO A 141 -10.45 -17.43 -13.42
C PRO A 141 -10.64 -18.75 -14.20
N PRO A 142 -10.83 -18.70 -15.53
CA PRO A 142 -11.01 -19.91 -16.35
C PRO A 142 -9.83 -20.89 -16.28
N GLU A 143 -8.63 -20.35 -16.14
CA GLU A 143 -7.37 -21.10 -16.03
C GLU A 143 -6.59 -20.58 -14.82
N TYR A 144 -6.12 -21.49 -13.97
CA TYR A 144 -5.40 -21.12 -12.75
C TYR A 144 -4.44 -22.19 -12.27
N ASP A 145 -3.43 -21.77 -11.51
CA ASP A 145 -2.45 -22.62 -10.88
C ASP A 145 -2.72 -22.72 -9.39
N ILE A 146 -2.47 -23.90 -8.85
CA ILE A 146 -2.74 -24.24 -7.46
C ILE A 146 -1.49 -24.75 -6.76
N ILE A 147 -1.35 -24.39 -5.50
CA ILE A 147 -0.46 -25.04 -4.55
C ILE A 147 -1.31 -25.90 -3.61
N PRO A 148 -1.19 -27.25 -3.66
CA PRO A 148 -1.90 -28.12 -2.74
C PRO A 148 -1.38 -27.91 -1.31
N LEU A 149 -2.29 -27.67 -0.36
CA LEU A 149 -1.91 -27.43 1.04
C LEU A 149 -2.21 -28.65 1.91
N PHE A 150 -3.48 -29.06 1.97
CA PHE A 150 -3.93 -30.19 2.78
C PHE A 150 -5.27 -30.72 2.28
N THR A 151 -5.69 -31.89 2.80
CA THR A 151 -6.98 -32.49 2.49
C THR A 151 -7.91 -32.43 3.69
N LYS A 152 -9.18 -32.07 3.46
CA LYS A 152 -10.26 -32.08 4.45
C LYS A 152 -11.50 -32.71 3.83
N GLU A 153 -12.10 -33.69 4.51
CA GLU A 153 -13.36 -34.33 4.09
C GLU A 153 -13.32 -34.84 2.63
N GLY A 154 -12.17 -35.37 2.21
CA GLY A 154 -11.97 -35.90 0.85
C GLY A 154 -11.71 -34.84 -0.23
N LYS A 155 -11.78 -33.54 0.10
CA LYS A 155 -11.44 -32.44 -0.80
C LYS A 155 -10.04 -31.89 -0.52
N LEU A 156 -9.40 -31.37 -1.55
CA LEU A 156 -8.12 -30.69 -1.45
C LEU A 156 -8.36 -29.20 -1.19
N VAL A 157 -7.75 -28.67 -0.12
CA VAL A 157 -7.64 -27.22 0.09
C VAL A 157 -6.35 -26.77 -0.58
N SER A 158 -6.47 -25.80 -1.49
CA SER A 158 -5.35 -25.26 -2.26
C SER A 158 -5.33 -23.75 -2.27
N LEU A 159 -4.13 -23.19 -2.38
CA LEU A 159 -3.92 -21.78 -2.69
C LEU A 159 -3.89 -21.59 -4.21
N VAL A 160 -4.69 -20.66 -4.72
CA VAL A 160 -4.73 -20.30 -6.14
C VAL A 160 -3.82 -19.11 -6.37
N LEU A 161 -2.89 -19.20 -7.33
CA LEU A 161 -1.82 -18.20 -7.47
C LEU A 161 -2.24 -16.96 -8.26
N GLN A 162 -3.27 -17.06 -9.10
CA GLN A 162 -3.82 -15.94 -9.87
C GLN A 162 -4.67 -14.98 -9.02
N ASN A 163 -5.10 -15.38 -7.83
CA ASN A 163 -5.88 -14.52 -6.93
C ASN A 163 -5.47 -14.62 -5.45
N LEU A 164 -4.49 -15.46 -5.11
CA LEU A 164 -3.97 -15.70 -3.76
C LEU A 164 -5.04 -16.19 -2.76
N CYS A 165 -6.13 -16.76 -3.25
CA CYS A 165 -7.23 -17.24 -2.44
C CYS A 165 -7.14 -18.74 -2.14
N LEU A 166 -7.69 -19.14 -0.99
CA LEU A 166 -7.92 -20.56 -0.70
C LEU A 166 -9.22 -21.04 -1.32
N VAL A 167 -9.18 -22.24 -1.90
CA VAL A 167 -10.34 -22.91 -2.47
C VAL A 167 -10.34 -24.40 -2.18
N TYR A 168 -11.53 -25.01 -2.22
CA TYR A 168 -11.71 -26.45 -2.25
C TYR A 168 -11.70 -26.97 -3.68
N ILE A 169 -11.02 -28.10 -3.89
CA ILE A 169 -10.91 -28.79 -5.16
C ILE A 169 -11.25 -30.25 -4.94
N ASP A 170 -12.13 -30.80 -5.76
CA ASP A 170 -12.61 -32.18 -5.60
C ASP A 170 -11.55 -33.23 -5.99
N LYS A 171 -10.54 -32.83 -6.76
CA LYS A 171 -9.42 -33.68 -7.19
C LYS A 171 -8.20 -33.46 -6.29
N ILE A 172 -7.60 -34.57 -5.82
CA ILE A 172 -6.39 -34.54 -4.98
C ILE A 172 -5.15 -34.57 -5.87
N VAL A 173 -4.28 -33.57 -5.70
CA VAL A 173 -2.96 -33.47 -6.34
C VAL A 173 -1.87 -33.30 -5.29
N LYS A 174 -0.64 -33.66 -5.62
CA LYS A 174 0.51 -33.64 -4.68
C LYS A 174 1.50 -32.51 -4.93
N GLY A 175 1.48 -31.90 -6.10
CA GLY A 175 2.40 -30.83 -6.49
C GLY A 175 1.67 -29.65 -7.09
N ILE A 176 2.42 -28.58 -7.36
CA ILE A 176 1.89 -27.39 -8.04
C ILE A 176 1.33 -27.83 -9.40
N SER A 177 0.09 -27.43 -9.64
CA SER A 177 -0.66 -27.91 -10.79
C SER A 177 -1.39 -26.77 -11.47
N HIS A 178 -1.50 -26.86 -12.79
CA HIS A 178 -2.32 -25.98 -13.61
C HIS A 178 -3.68 -26.63 -13.86
N ILE A 179 -4.75 -25.85 -13.77
CA ILE A 179 -6.14 -26.27 -13.95
C ILE A 179 -6.76 -25.49 -15.11
N ARG A 180 -7.32 -26.24 -16.07
CA ARG A 180 -8.02 -25.71 -17.24
C ARG A 180 -9.20 -26.62 -17.58
N ASN A 181 -10.43 -26.11 -17.55
CA ASN A 181 -11.64 -26.87 -17.91
C ASN A 181 -11.67 -28.29 -17.31
N ASP A 182 -11.48 -28.40 -15.99
CA ASP A 182 -11.39 -29.65 -15.21
C ASP A 182 -10.21 -30.58 -15.52
N THR A 183 -9.35 -30.25 -16.49
CA THR A 183 -8.07 -30.94 -16.69
C THR A 183 -7.03 -30.39 -15.72
N ILE A 184 -6.18 -31.29 -15.20
CA ILE A 184 -5.12 -30.96 -14.26
C ILE A 184 -3.80 -31.44 -14.86
N SER A 185 -2.83 -30.54 -14.95
CA SER A 185 -1.47 -30.86 -15.39
C SER A 185 -0.46 -30.38 -14.35
N ASN A 186 0.63 -31.12 -14.19
CA ASN A 186 1.73 -30.69 -13.32
C ASN A 186 2.38 -29.42 -13.89
N LEU A 187 2.72 -28.48 -13.01
CA LEU A 187 3.43 -27.26 -13.37
C LEU A 187 4.79 -27.26 -12.66
N SER A 188 5.87 -27.21 -13.45
CA SER A 188 7.20 -26.93 -12.91
C SER A 188 7.32 -25.44 -12.66
N ALA A 189 7.54 -25.06 -11.41
CA ALA A 189 7.56 -23.66 -11.01
C ALA A 189 8.89 -23.29 -10.35
N ASP A 190 9.35 -22.08 -10.65
CA ASP A 190 10.57 -21.51 -10.08
C ASP A 190 10.41 -21.29 -8.57
N VAL A 191 11.35 -21.86 -7.79
CA VAL A 191 11.35 -21.79 -6.33
C VAL A 191 11.41 -20.35 -5.83
N LYS A 192 12.14 -19.46 -6.54
CA LYS A 192 12.20 -18.03 -6.20
C LYS A 192 10.84 -17.38 -6.36
N ALA A 193 10.20 -17.55 -7.52
CA ALA A 193 8.87 -17.02 -7.79
C ALA A 193 7.83 -17.52 -6.76
N ILE A 194 7.83 -18.82 -6.44
CA ILE A 194 6.93 -19.37 -5.42
C ILE A 194 7.17 -18.70 -4.06
N ASN A 195 8.42 -18.63 -3.62
CA ASN A 195 8.75 -18.05 -2.32
C ASN A 195 8.41 -16.56 -2.26
N TYR A 196 8.57 -15.83 -3.36
CA TYR A 196 8.14 -14.45 -3.46
C TYR A 196 6.64 -14.33 -3.17
N VAL A 197 5.82 -15.06 -3.94
CA VAL A 197 4.35 -15.02 -3.85
C VAL A 197 3.86 -15.48 -2.48
N LEU A 198 4.38 -16.59 -1.97
CA LEU A 198 3.99 -17.10 -0.65
C LEU A 198 4.37 -16.11 0.46
N SER A 199 5.52 -15.44 0.33
CA SER A 199 5.96 -14.44 1.31
C SER A 199 5.04 -13.21 1.36
N THR A 200 4.21 -12.93 0.35
CA THR A 200 3.24 -11.82 0.43
C THR A 200 1.97 -12.18 1.21
N ILE A 201 1.77 -13.44 1.58
CA ILE A 201 0.54 -13.88 2.26
C ILE A 201 0.76 -13.87 3.77
N LYS A 202 0.33 -12.79 4.43
CA LYS A 202 0.55 -12.57 5.86
C LYS A 202 -0.69 -12.77 6.70
N PHE A 203 -0.51 -12.84 8.02
CA PHE A 203 -1.57 -12.98 9.01
C PHE A 203 -1.54 -11.80 9.96
N ASP A 204 -2.62 -11.02 9.98
CA ASP A 204 -2.83 -10.00 11.02
C ASP A 204 -3.40 -10.68 12.26
N LEU A 205 -2.78 -10.50 13.43
CA LEU A 205 -3.18 -11.22 14.65
C LEU A 205 -4.60 -10.89 15.12
N GLN A 206 -5.15 -9.74 14.72
CA GLN A 206 -6.50 -9.32 15.11
C GLN A 206 -7.53 -9.62 14.03
N LYS A 207 -7.12 -9.56 12.75
CA LYS A 207 -8.05 -9.62 11.61
C LYS A 207 -7.89 -10.86 10.74
N GLY A 208 -6.87 -11.67 10.96
CA GLY A 208 -6.48 -12.76 10.06
C GLY A 208 -6.16 -12.26 8.65
N ASN A 209 -6.47 -13.08 7.64
CA ASN A 209 -6.33 -12.72 6.23
C ASN A 209 -7.49 -13.29 5.41
N PRO A 210 -8.54 -12.49 5.13
CA PRO A 210 -9.76 -13.00 4.53
C PRO A 210 -9.59 -13.45 3.07
N ILE A 211 -8.53 -13.01 2.38
CA ILE A 211 -8.21 -13.43 1.01
C ILE A 211 -7.76 -14.89 1.03
N SER A 212 -6.82 -15.21 1.93
CA SER A 212 -6.29 -16.56 2.11
C SER A 212 -7.05 -17.37 3.16
N SER A 213 -8.35 -17.09 3.35
CA SER A 213 -9.23 -17.88 4.22
C SER A 213 -10.31 -18.65 3.45
N VAL A 214 -10.58 -19.89 3.89
CA VAL A 214 -11.75 -20.69 3.50
C VAL A 214 -12.30 -21.40 4.74
N ASP A 215 -13.61 -21.28 4.97
CA ASP A 215 -14.24 -21.61 6.26
C ASP A 215 -13.47 -20.98 7.43
N ASN A 216 -13.00 -21.79 8.38
CA ASN A 216 -12.20 -21.36 9.53
C ASN A 216 -10.69 -21.42 9.26
N PHE A 217 -10.25 -21.92 8.11
CA PHE A 217 -8.82 -22.03 7.80
C PHE A 217 -8.31 -20.76 7.16
N THR A 218 -7.16 -20.29 7.62
CA THR A 218 -6.41 -19.18 7.02
C THR A 218 -4.99 -19.62 6.75
N PHE A 219 -4.57 -19.57 5.50
CA PHE A 219 -3.19 -19.83 5.11
C PHE A 219 -2.36 -18.56 5.18
N PHE A 220 -1.12 -18.67 5.66
CA PHE A 220 -0.18 -17.56 5.69
C PHE A 220 1.26 -18.04 5.80
N THR A 221 2.20 -17.11 5.62
CA THR A 221 3.62 -17.32 5.87
C THR A 221 4.11 -16.42 6.99
N ALA A 222 5.02 -16.95 7.81
CA ALA A 222 5.61 -16.20 8.91
C ALA A 222 7.02 -16.70 9.21
N MET A 223 7.85 -15.76 9.66
CA MET A 223 9.20 -16.00 10.13
C MET A 223 9.20 -16.24 11.63
N PHE A 224 9.98 -17.23 12.05
CA PHE A 224 10.09 -17.56 13.47
C PHE A 224 11.45 -18.17 13.81
N VAL A 225 11.85 -18.02 15.07
CA VAL A 225 12.92 -18.81 15.68
C VAL A 225 12.30 -19.95 16.48
N ASP A 226 12.67 -21.18 16.16
CA ASP A 226 12.16 -22.37 16.86
C ASP A 226 12.77 -22.46 18.27
N MET A 227 11.92 -22.46 19.31
CA MET A 227 12.36 -22.53 20.71
C MET A 227 12.34 -23.95 21.28
N GLY A 228 11.91 -24.94 20.48
CA GLY A 228 11.84 -26.35 20.83
C GLY A 228 10.42 -26.88 21.06
N GLU A 229 10.34 -28.19 21.24
CA GLU A 229 9.12 -28.91 21.56
C GLU A 229 8.69 -28.68 23.01
N ILE A 230 7.39 -28.46 23.21
CA ILE A 230 6.75 -28.26 24.52
C ILE A 230 5.67 -29.30 24.83
N GLY A 231 5.38 -30.21 23.89
CA GLY A 231 4.41 -31.27 24.09
C GLY A 231 3.87 -31.82 22.77
N HIS A 232 2.67 -32.37 22.81
CA HIS A 232 1.97 -32.92 21.65
C HIS A 232 0.50 -32.50 21.68
N ASP A 233 -0.11 -32.43 20.51
CA ASP A 233 -1.54 -32.17 20.34
C ASP A 233 -2.07 -32.93 19.12
N VAL A 234 -3.37 -32.85 18.85
CA VAL A 234 -4.03 -33.50 17.72
C VAL A 234 -4.58 -32.46 16.75
N PHE A 235 -4.34 -32.69 15.46
CA PHE A 235 -4.94 -31.94 14.35
C PHE A 235 -5.45 -32.92 13.30
N LEU A 236 -6.75 -32.82 12.94
CA LEU A 236 -7.41 -33.71 11.99
C LEU A 236 -7.16 -35.21 12.25
N GLY A 237 -7.23 -35.62 13.53
CA GLY A 237 -7.01 -37.00 13.97
C GLY A 237 -5.54 -37.46 13.95
N ARG A 238 -4.59 -36.59 13.60
CA ARG A 238 -3.15 -36.89 13.62
C ARG A 238 -2.49 -36.24 14.83
N LYS A 239 -1.70 -37.03 15.57
CA LYS A 239 -0.85 -36.52 16.65
C LYS A 239 0.31 -35.73 16.04
N MET A 240 0.46 -34.47 16.45
CA MET A 240 1.52 -33.56 16.02
C MET A 240 2.32 -33.09 17.23
N ARG A 241 3.56 -32.66 16.99
CA ARG A 241 4.40 -32.08 18.04
C ARG A 241 3.97 -30.64 18.24
N LYS A 242 3.77 -30.26 19.49
CA LYS A 242 3.48 -28.88 19.88
C LYS A 242 4.81 -28.21 20.19
N ARG A 243 5.10 -27.11 19.50
CA ARG A 243 6.35 -26.35 19.61
C ARG A 243 6.06 -24.91 20.02
N MET A 244 7.05 -24.29 20.65
CA MET A 244 7.03 -22.85 20.93
C MET A 244 7.95 -22.15 19.91
N GLY A 245 7.48 -21.06 19.33
CA GLY A 245 8.25 -20.23 18.41
C GLY A 245 8.29 -18.77 18.85
N LYS A 246 9.44 -18.11 18.64
CA LYS A 246 9.54 -16.64 18.70
C LYS A 246 9.29 -16.10 17.30
N PHE A 247 8.06 -15.66 17.06
CA PHE A 247 7.61 -15.01 15.84
C PHE A 247 7.85 -13.50 15.92
N PHE A 248 7.65 -12.80 14.80
CA PHE A 248 7.85 -11.37 14.72
C PHE A 248 6.64 -10.70 14.05
N THR A 249 6.11 -9.66 14.67
CA THR A 249 5.08 -8.80 14.06
C THR A 249 5.69 -7.52 13.53
N THR A 250 5.17 -7.04 12.41
CA THR A 250 5.51 -5.75 11.85
C THR A 250 4.28 -4.94 11.45
N ASN A 251 4.48 -3.67 11.11
CA ASN A 251 3.44 -2.75 10.66
C ASN A 251 3.96 -1.89 9.50
N SER A 252 3.08 -1.11 8.88
CA SER A 252 3.43 -0.23 7.76
C SER A 252 4.49 0.84 8.04
N LYS A 253 4.88 1.04 9.31
CA LYS A 253 5.96 1.96 9.72
C LYS A 253 7.29 1.24 9.96
N GLY A 254 7.40 -0.04 9.62
CA GLY A 254 8.60 -0.85 9.79
C GLY A 254 8.97 -1.16 11.23
N ASN A 255 8.06 -0.98 12.20
CA ASN A 255 8.32 -1.45 13.56
C ASN A 255 8.37 -2.98 13.57
N LEU A 256 9.23 -3.57 14.40
CA LEU A 256 9.30 -5.03 14.56
C LEU A 256 9.17 -5.38 16.04
N ARG A 257 8.34 -6.37 16.38
CA ARG A 257 8.17 -6.84 17.76
C ARG A 257 8.19 -8.36 17.82
N PRO A 258 8.93 -8.96 18.76
CA PRO A 258 8.85 -10.40 18.96
C PRO A 258 7.56 -10.76 19.70
N ILE A 259 6.96 -11.88 19.30
CA ILE A 259 5.82 -12.51 19.99
C ILE A 259 6.08 -14.01 20.11
N GLN A 260 5.70 -14.61 21.23
CA GLN A 260 5.76 -16.06 21.40
C GLN A 260 4.43 -16.67 20.99
N LEU A 261 4.46 -17.65 20.10
CA LEU A 261 3.28 -18.40 19.69
C LEU A 261 3.56 -19.90 19.76
N GLU A 262 2.53 -20.64 20.16
CA GLU A 262 2.52 -22.09 20.08
C GLU A 262 2.02 -22.53 18.71
N PHE A 263 2.62 -23.58 18.16
CA PHE A 263 2.19 -24.15 16.89
C PHE A 263 2.40 -25.66 16.85
N LEU A 264 1.69 -26.31 15.93
CA LEU A 264 1.82 -27.74 15.64
C LEU A 264 2.71 -27.93 14.43
N ASP A 265 3.66 -28.87 14.51
CA ASP A 265 4.60 -29.18 13.44
C ASP A 265 4.82 -30.69 13.33
N LEU A 266 5.02 -31.17 12.10
CA LEU A 266 5.44 -32.54 11.82
C LEU A 266 6.94 -32.62 11.51
N THR A 267 7.61 -31.48 11.34
CA THR A 267 9.02 -31.41 10.95
C THR A 267 9.96 -31.37 12.15
N ASP A 268 11.13 -32.00 11.97
CA ASP A 268 12.25 -31.96 12.91
C ASP A 268 13.11 -30.72 12.64
N ASN A 269 12.72 -29.57 13.18
CA ASN A 269 13.57 -28.37 13.13
C ASN A 269 14.65 -28.40 14.20
N SER A 270 15.83 -27.89 13.84
CA SER A 270 16.86 -27.49 14.78
C SER A 270 16.38 -26.31 15.63
N LYS A 271 16.64 -26.39 16.93
CA LYS A 271 16.35 -25.30 17.85
C LYS A 271 17.25 -24.09 17.57
N ASN A 272 16.72 -22.89 17.80
CA ASN A 272 17.42 -21.59 17.65
C ASN A 272 17.85 -21.23 16.22
N GLU A 273 17.26 -21.86 15.21
CA GLU A 273 17.42 -21.46 13.80
C GLU A 273 16.26 -20.58 13.33
N LEU A 274 16.49 -19.81 12.26
CA LEU A 274 15.51 -18.91 11.67
C LEU A 274 14.83 -19.59 10.48
N TYR A 275 13.52 -19.79 10.60
CA TYR A 275 12.71 -20.45 9.60
C TYR A 275 11.66 -19.51 9.03
N ILE A 276 11.32 -19.74 7.75
CA ILE A 276 10.07 -19.28 7.16
C ILE A 276 9.12 -20.47 7.15
N GLY A 277 8.00 -20.35 7.85
CA GLY A 277 6.97 -21.38 7.91
C GLY A 277 5.79 -21.05 7.02
N TYR A 278 5.21 -22.09 6.42
CA TYR A 278 3.91 -22.06 5.78
C TYR A 278 2.89 -22.58 6.79
N PHE A 279 1.99 -21.73 7.23
CA PHE A 279 1.07 -22.00 8.33
C PHE A 279 -0.38 -22.00 7.86
N LEU A 280 -1.17 -22.83 8.53
CA LEU A 280 -2.63 -22.77 8.57
C LEU A 280 -3.03 -22.35 9.98
N HIS A 281 -3.93 -21.39 10.10
CA HIS A 281 -4.67 -21.11 11.33
C HIS A 281 -6.08 -21.67 11.17
N ASP A 282 -6.51 -22.59 12.03
CA ASP A 282 -7.83 -23.25 11.94
C ASP A 282 -8.95 -22.55 12.72
N GLY A 283 -8.65 -21.39 13.29
CA GLY A 283 -9.52 -20.63 14.20
C GLY A 283 -9.03 -20.66 15.65
N GLU A 284 -8.23 -21.66 16.02
CA GLU A 284 -7.72 -21.83 17.39
C GLU A 284 -6.20 -22.04 17.44
N LYS A 285 -5.67 -22.86 16.51
CA LYS A 285 -4.29 -23.33 16.53
C LYS A 285 -3.56 -22.90 15.26
N PHE A 286 -2.26 -22.70 15.39
CA PHE A 286 -1.34 -22.56 14.26
C PHE A 286 -0.75 -23.92 13.91
N ILE A 287 -0.82 -24.31 12.64
CA ILE A 287 -0.33 -25.57 12.12
C ILE A 287 0.66 -25.27 11.01
N ARG A 288 1.92 -25.66 11.19
CA ARG A 288 2.93 -25.58 10.13
C ARG A 288 2.79 -26.77 9.19
N ILE A 289 2.57 -26.47 7.92
CA ILE A 289 2.44 -27.47 6.84
C ILE A 289 3.67 -27.54 5.94
N GLY A 290 4.62 -26.64 6.11
CA GLY A 290 5.88 -26.63 5.39
C GLY A 290 6.72 -25.41 5.73
N GLY A 291 7.77 -25.19 4.94
CA GLY A 291 8.66 -24.05 5.09
C GLY A 291 10.12 -24.43 4.87
N TYR A 292 11.01 -23.52 5.21
CA TYR A 292 12.44 -23.68 4.99
C TYR A 292 13.28 -22.90 6.01
N ASN A 293 14.54 -23.29 6.17
CA ASN A 293 15.52 -22.51 6.91
C ASN A 293 15.96 -21.33 6.04
N LEU A 294 15.77 -20.10 6.55
CA LEU A 294 16.04 -18.87 5.79
C LEU A 294 17.52 -18.69 5.49
N PHE A 295 18.40 -19.06 6.42
CA PHE A 295 19.84 -18.93 6.27
C PHE A 295 20.40 -19.90 5.24
N GLU A 296 19.92 -21.16 5.23
CA GLU A 296 20.32 -22.11 4.19
C GLU A 296 19.86 -21.67 2.79
N TYR A 297 18.66 -21.13 2.68
CA TYR A 297 18.12 -20.65 1.40
C TYR A 297 18.87 -19.42 0.91
N HIS A 298 19.28 -18.54 1.83
CA HIS A 298 20.12 -17.40 1.52
C HIS A 298 21.51 -17.83 1.03
N ASP A 299 22.18 -18.73 1.76
CA ASP A 299 23.52 -19.24 1.39
C ASP A 299 23.50 -19.96 0.02
N LYS A 300 22.41 -20.65 -0.32
CA LYS A 300 22.22 -21.32 -1.63
C LYS A 300 21.77 -20.37 -2.76
N GLY A 301 21.52 -19.10 -2.47
CA GLY A 301 20.99 -18.14 -3.44
C GLY A 301 19.58 -18.47 -3.95
N LEU A 302 18.82 -19.30 -3.22
CA LEU A 302 17.47 -19.74 -3.58
C LEU A 302 16.41 -18.72 -3.17
N PHE A 303 16.59 -18.06 -2.02
CA PHE A 303 15.75 -16.94 -1.60
C PHE A 303 16.46 -16.20 -0.46
N THR A 304 16.77 -14.91 -0.66
CA THR A 304 17.59 -14.16 0.29
C THR A 304 16.75 -13.55 1.42
N ILE A 305 17.41 -13.17 2.52
CA ILE A 305 16.78 -12.47 3.65
C ILE A 305 16.07 -11.19 3.17
N ASN A 306 16.72 -10.38 2.33
CA ASN A 306 16.13 -9.14 1.83
C ASN A 306 14.96 -9.40 0.88
N GLN A 307 15.04 -10.44 0.04
CA GLN A 307 13.91 -10.87 -0.77
C GLN A 307 12.72 -11.24 0.10
N TYR A 308 12.93 -12.02 1.17
CA TYR A 308 11.86 -12.34 2.12
C TYR A 308 11.27 -11.09 2.79
N LEU A 309 12.11 -10.23 3.36
CA LEU A 309 11.65 -9.04 4.08
C LEU A 309 10.87 -8.09 3.16
N LEU A 310 11.36 -7.84 1.94
CA LEU A 310 10.67 -6.98 0.98
C LEU A 310 9.36 -7.61 0.50
N SER A 311 9.38 -8.90 0.12
CA SER A 311 8.17 -9.63 -0.30
C SER A 311 7.09 -9.57 0.78
N SER A 312 7.51 -9.78 2.02
CA SER A 312 6.64 -9.74 3.20
C SER A 312 6.07 -8.36 3.45
N PHE A 313 6.84 -7.31 3.20
CA PHE A 313 6.42 -5.93 3.40
C PHE A 313 5.53 -5.40 2.26
N THR A 314 5.39 -6.13 1.15
CA THR A 314 4.49 -5.71 0.05
C THR A 314 3.02 -5.63 0.45
N VAL A 315 2.62 -6.26 1.57
CA VAL A 315 1.26 -6.11 2.12
C VAL A 315 0.98 -4.71 2.67
N THR A 316 2.01 -3.87 2.83
CA THR A 316 1.87 -2.47 3.25
C THR A 316 1.90 -1.49 2.09
N GLN A 317 1.94 -1.99 0.85
CA GLN A 317 2.05 -1.14 -0.34
C GLN A 317 0.86 -0.19 -0.49
N TYR A 318 1.11 0.95 -1.12
CA TYR A 318 0.08 1.85 -1.62
C TYR A 318 0.32 2.12 -3.10
N ASN A 319 -0.61 1.70 -3.96
CA ASN A 319 -0.48 1.82 -5.42
C ASN A 319 0.87 1.27 -5.93
N PHE A 320 1.15 0.01 -5.60
CA PHE A 320 2.39 -0.68 -6.02
C PHE A 320 3.69 0.02 -5.58
N SER A 321 3.63 0.80 -4.50
CA SER A 321 4.78 1.50 -3.93
C SER A 321 4.88 1.25 -2.43
N ILE A 322 6.11 1.07 -1.95
CA ILE A 322 6.46 0.96 -0.53
C ILE A 322 7.24 2.21 -0.12
N ASP A 323 6.96 2.74 1.06
CA ASP A 323 7.75 3.84 1.64
C ASP A 323 9.16 3.35 2.00
N TYR A 324 10.18 3.97 1.41
CA TYR A 324 11.57 3.54 1.56
C TYR A 324 12.04 3.61 3.01
N GLN A 325 11.71 4.70 3.73
CA GLN A 325 12.12 4.89 5.12
C GLN A 325 11.51 3.83 6.05
N SER A 326 10.26 3.46 5.82
CA SER A 326 9.60 2.41 6.58
C SER A 326 10.24 1.05 6.33
N PHE A 327 10.65 0.76 5.10
CA PHE A 327 11.37 -0.48 4.79
C PHE A 327 12.80 -0.49 5.39
N ASP A 328 13.56 0.60 5.26
CA ASP A 328 14.88 0.74 5.90
C ASP A 328 14.82 0.57 7.42
N LYS A 329 13.78 1.13 8.05
CA LYS A 329 13.53 0.95 9.47
C LYS A 329 13.20 -0.50 9.83
N LEU A 330 12.47 -1.23 8.98
CA LEU A 330 12.24 -2.66 9.16
C LEU A 330 13.56 -3.43 9.16
N LEU A 331 14.46 -3.17 8.22
CA LEU A 331 15.76 -3.84 8.15
C LEU A 331 16.62 -3.55 9.38
N SER A 332 16.68 -2.29 9.80
CA SER A 332 17.37 -1.90 11.04
C SER A 332 16.80 -2.63 12.25
N ASN A 333 15.48 -2.70 12.39
CA ASN A 333 14.83 -3.41 13.49
C ASN A 333 15.02 -4.93 13.40
N PHE A 334 15.06 -5.48 12.19
CA PHE A 334 15.33 -6.89 11.95
C PHE A 334 16.72 -7.27 12.43
N VAL A 335 17.74 -6.50 12.06
CA VAL A 335 19.11 -6.73 12.56
C VAL A 335 19.18 -6.61 14.08
N ASN A 336 18.50 -5.63 14.68
CA ASN A 336 18.56 -5.43 16.13
C ASN A 336 17.77 -6.47 16.94
N THR A 337 16.72 -7.07 16.36
CA THR A 337 15.76 -7.91 17.11
C THR A 337 15.89 -9.41 16.80
N VAL A 338 16.21 -9.74 15.55
CA VAL A 338 16.28 -11.11 15.04
C VAL A 338 17.72 -11.58 14.94
N ILE A 339 18.59 -10.76 14.34
CA ILE A 339 20.01 -11.07 14.25
C ILE A 339 20.66 -10.81 15.60
N SER A 340 21.48 -11.76 16.06
CA SER A 340 22.19 -11.66 17.34
C SER A 340 23.55 -12.34 17.25
N LYS A 341 24.40 -12.20 18.27
CA LYS A 341 25.74 -12.83 18.29
C LYS A 341 25.71 -14.34 18.03
N GLY A 342 24.60 -15.03 18.34
CA GLY A 342 24.43 -16.48 18.12
C GLY A 342 23.51 -16.87 16.96
N ILE A 343 22.83 -15.93 16.31
CA ILE A 343 21.88 -16.20 15.21
C ILE A 343 22.14 -15.20 14.08
N GLY A 344 22.69 -15.67 12.96
CA GLY A 344 22.76 -14.91 11.71
C GLY A 344 23.68 -13.69 11.69
N SER A 345 24.59 -13.52 12.67
CA SER A 345 25.50 -12.36 12.75
C SER A 345 26.37 -12.16 11.52
N LYS A 346 26.71 -13.23 10.79
CA LYS A 346 27.46 -13.15 9.52
C LYS A 346 26.71 -12.43 8.40
N TYR A 347 25.38 -12.35 8.47
CA TYR A 347 24.52 -11.76 7.43
C TYR A 347 24.21 -10.27 7.65
N VAL A 348 24.73 -9.64 8.71
CA VAL A 348 24.45 -8.22 9.01
C VAL A 348 24.80 -7.31 7.83
N LYS A 349 25.95 -7.57 7.19
CA LYS A 349 26.39 -6.81 6.03
C LYS A 349 25.43 -6.98 4.85
N ASP A 350 25.06 -8.23 4.56
CA ASP A 350 24.16 -8.57 3.45
C ASP A 350 22.76 -7.95 3.63
N ILE A 351 22.32 -7.71 4.88
CA ILE A 351 21.04 -7.06 5.16
C ILE A 351 21.09 -5.54 4.93
N PHE A 352 22.21 -4.89 5.25
CA PHE A 352 22.34 -3.43 5.19
C PHE A 352 22.80 -2.87 3.83
N GLU A 353 23.30 -3.69 2.91
CA GLU A 353 23.70 -3.25 1.55
C GLU A 353 22.49 -3.01 0.61
N LEU A 354 21.52 -2.22 1.09
CA LEU A 354 20.20 -1.93 0.52
C LEU A 354 20.19 -1.45 -0.93
N GLU A 355 20.98 -0.42 -1.27
CA GLU A 355 20.85 0.27 -2.56
C GLU A 355 21.22 -0.63 -3.74
N ASN A 356 22.25 -1.47 -3.61
CA ASN A 356 22.60 -2.41 -4.68
C ASN A 356 21.68 -3.63 -4.69
N LEU A 357 21.26 -4.12 -3.51
CA LEU A 357 20.49 -5.35 -3.39
C LEU A 357 19.03 -5.20 -3.80
N LEU A 358 18.43 -4.01 -3.66
CA LEU A 358 17.04 -3.79 -4.06
C LEU A 358 16.85 -3.90 -5.58
N TYR A 359 17.82 -3.47 -6.39
CA TYR A 359 17.74 -3.61 -7.85
C TYR A 359 17.83 -5.07 -8.30
N ASP A 360 18.43 -5.94 -7.50
CA ASP A 360 18.53 -7.38 -7.77
C ASP A 360 17.29 -8.17 -7.33
N VAL A 361 16.35 -7.53 -6.61
CA VAL A 361 15.08 -8.18 -6.26
C VAL A 361 14.12 -8.06 -7.44
N GLU A 362 13.75 -9.21 -8.03
CA GLU A 362 12.93 -9.27 -9.25
C GLU A 362 11.58 -8.54 -9.16
N CYS A 363 11.06 -8.33 -7.96
CA CYS A 363 9.81 -7.60 -7.77
C CYS A 363 9.98 -6.09 -7.72
N VAL A 364 11.20 -5.57 -7.72
CA VAL A 364 11.49 -4.15 -7.68
C VAL A 364 11.58 -3.63 -9.10
N ARG A 365 10.77 -2.61 -9.40
CA ARG A 365 10.79 -1.92 -10.70
C ARG A 365 11.73 -0.74 -10.69
N SER A 366 11.70 0.03 -9.61
CA SER A 366 12.54 1.20 -9.43
C SER A 366 12.67 1.55 -7.95
N VAL A 367 13.76 2.21 -7.61
CA VAL A 367 14.01 2.71 -6.25
C VAL A 367 14.29 4.20 -6.34
N THR A 368 13.60 4.99 -5.51
CA THR A 368 13.90 6.40 -5.27
C THR A 368 14.22 6.61 -3.80
N LYS A 369 14.64 7.83 -3.43
CA LYS A 369 14.90 8.19 -2.03
C LYS A 369 13.67 8.11 -1.12
N GLU A 370 12.47 8.10 -1.71
CA GLU A 370 11.20 8.13 -0.97
C GLU A 370 10.44 6.82 -1.07
N LYS A 371 10.54 6.12 -2.20
CA LYS A 371 9.71 4.94 -2.48
C LYS A 371 10.44 3.84 -3.23
N ILE A 372 9.99 2.61 -3.00
CA ILE A 372 10.34 1.41 -3.75
C ILE A 372 9.12 1.04 -4.58
N GLU A 373 9.21 1.14 -5.90
CA GLU A 373 8.15 0.71 -6.81
C GLU A 373 8.27 -0.80 -7.04
N ILE A 374 7.15 -1.52 -6.88
CA ILE A 374 7.14 -2.97 -6.91
C ILE A 374 6.20 -3.53 -7.99
N ILE A 375 6.39 -4.82 -8.26
CA ILE A 375 5.49 -5.69 -9.00
C ILE A 375 4.70 -6.50 -7.97
N ASP A 376 3.39 -6.57 -8.13
CA ASP A 376 2.53 -7.34 -7.23
C ASP A 376 2.75 -8.86 -7.41
N PRO A 377 2.44 -9.67 -6.39
CA PRO A 377 2.62 -11.13 -6.44
C PRO A 377 1.87 -11.84 -7.58
N ILE A 378 0.71 -11.34 -8.00
CA ILE A 378 -0.09 -11.98 -9.06
C ILE A 378 0.58 -11.73 -10.41
N SER A 379 1.01 -10.49 -10.68
CA SER A 379 1.81 -10.17 -11.87
C SER A 379 3.12 -10.96 -11.89
N MET A 380 3.82 -11.04 -10.75
CA MET A 380 5.06 -11.82 -10.63
C MET A 380 4.83 -13.27 -11.06
N TRP A 381 3.83 -13.93 -10.49
CA TRP A 381 3.50 -15.31 -10.83
C TRP A 381 3.13 -15.48 -12.30
N TYR A 382 2.28 -14.59 -12.82
CA TYR A 382 1.77 -14.64 -14.18
C TYR A 382 2.88 -14.66 -15.24
N TYR A 383 3.85 -13.75 -15.12
CA TYR A 383 4.95 -13.66 -16.08
C TYR A 383 5.98 -14.77 -15.89
N LYS A 384 6.33 -15.09 -14.63
CA LYS A 384 7.33 -16.14 -14.33
C LYS A 384 6.91 -17.52 -14.84
N THR A 385 5.64 -17.88 -14.70
CA THR A 385 5.11 -19.15 -15.22
C THR A 385 5.11 -19.24 -16.75
N ARG A 386 5.12 -18.10 -17.44
CA ARG A 386 5.18 -18.02 -18.91
C ARG A 386 6.61 -17.87 -19.45
N GLY A 387 7.61 -17.77 -18.57
CA GLY A 387 8.99 -17.52 -18.97
C GLY A 387 9.21 -16.12 -19.55
N GLU A 388 8.36 -15.17 -19.17
CA GLU A 388 8.42 -13.77 -19.63
C GLU A 388 9.11 -12.86 -18.60
N ASP A 389 9.61 -11.72 -19.08
CA ASP A 389 10.14 -10.67 -18.21
C ASP A 389 9.04 -10.09 -17.32
N VAL A 390 9.35 -9.97 -16.03
CA VAL A 390 8.38 -9.56 -15.03
C VAL A 390 8.05 -8.07 -15.18
N LYS A 391 6.75 -7.77 -15.26
CA LYS A 391 6.19 -6.41 -15.30
C LYS A 391 4.85 -6.37 -14.57
N LEU A 392 4.30 -5.17 -14.36
CA LEU A 392 2.91 -5.05 -13.88
C LEU A 392 1.95 -5.48 -14.99
N CYS A 393 1.04 -6.39 -14.66
CA CYS A 393 -0.04 -6.81 -15.56
C CYS A 393 -1.16 -5.76 -15.54
N ASN A 394 -1.08 -4.82 -16.48
CA ASN A 394 -2.13 -3.81 -16.71
C ASN A 394 -3.15 -4.27 -17.76
N ASP A 395 -2.69 -4.97 -18.81
CA ASP A 395 -3.49 -5.44 -19.95
C ASP A 395 -3.26 -6.93 -20.22
N CYS A 396 -3.30 -7.76 -19.17
CA CYS A 396 -3.18 -9.22 -19.29
C CYS A 396 -4.39 -9.94 -18.67
N GLU A 397 -4.49 -11.27 -18.84
CA GLU A 397 -5.65 -12.08 -18.43
C GLU A 397 -5.99 -11.99 -16.93
N VAL A 398 -5.03 -11.61 -16.09
CA VAL A 398 -5.21 -11.46 -14.64
C VAL A 398 -5.24 -10.01 -14.17
N SER A 399 -5.34 -9.02 -15.07
CA SER A 399 -5.31 -7.59 -14.73
C SER A 399 -6.42 -7.20 -13.76
N ASP A 400 -7.61 -7.79 -13.91
CA ASP A 400 -8.73 -7.59 -12.98
C ASP A 400 -8.38 -8.04 -11.56
N LYS A 401 -7.64 -9.15 -11.40
CA LYS A 401 -7.20 -9.68 -10.10
C LYS A 401 -6.09 -8.82 -9.50
N VAL A 402 -5.15 -8.35 -10.31
CA VAL A 402 -4.12 -7.38 -9.90
C VAL A 402 -4.76 -6.08 -9.39
N ASN A 403 -5.73 -5.56 -10.12
CA ASN A 403 -6.47 -4.35 -9.75
C ASN A 403 -7.27 -4.55 -8.44
N LEU A 404 -7.92 -5.71 -8.28
CA LEU A 404 -8.63 -6.06 -7.03
C LEU A 404 -7.67 -6.19 -5.86
N TRP A 405 -6.54 -6.87 -6.03
CA TRP A 405 -5.50 -6.99 -5.00
C TRP A 405 -5.05 -5.61 -4.51
N ASN A 406 -4.68 -4.70 -5.43
CA ASN A 406 -4.26 -3.35 -5.06
C ASN A 406 -5.38 -2.58 -4.34
N LYS A 407 -6.63 -2.69 -4.79
CA LYS A 407 -7.78 -2.07 -4.11
C LYS A 407 -7.99 -2.61 -2.70
N ILE A 408 -7.80 -3.91 -2.46
CA ILE A 408 -8.00 -4.50 -1.13
C ILE A 408 -6.87 -4.10 -0.18
N ILE A 409 -5.61 -4.23 -0.62
CA ILE A 409 -4.44 -3.91 0.20
C ILE A 409 -4.41 -2.44 0.60
N THR A 410 -4.76 -1.53 -0.31
CA THR A 410 -4.79 -0.07 -0.05
C THR A 410 -5.81 0.36 1.02
N VAL A 411 -6.76 -0.51 1.41
CA VAL A 411 -7.67 -0.24 2.55
C VAL A 411 -6.96 -0.43 3.90
N ASN A 412 -5.67 -0.78 3.90
CA ASN A 412 -4.82 -0.93 5.06
C ASN A 412 -5.39 -1.99 6.03
N TRP A 413 -5.68 -3.17 5.47
CA TRP A 413 -6.18 -4.31 6.23
C TRP A 413 -5.19 -4.72 7.32
N PHE A 414 -3.92 -4.93 6.92
CA PHE A 414 -2.81 -5.37 7.75
C PHE A 414 -2.27 -4.21 8.61
N LYS A 415 -2.69 -4.15 9.86
CA LYS A 415 -2.20 -3.15 10.82
C LYS A 415 -0.96 -3.64 11.55
N GLU A 416 -1.02 -4.90 12.00
CA GLU A 416 0.08 -5.58 12.67
C GLU A 416 0.04 -7.05 12.27
N PHE A 417 1.01 -7.46 11.46
CA PHE A 417 1.02 -8.76 10.81
C PHE A 417 2.31 -9.51 11.11
N LEU A 418 2.21 -10.83 11.15
CA LEU A 418 3.36 -11.71 11.25
C LEU A 418 4.21 -11.53 9.99
N ILE A 419 5.46 -11.09 10.17
CA ILE A 419 6.38 -10.90 9.05
C ILE A 419 6.92 -12.22 8.56
#